data_AF-A0A0D0SMT9-F1
#
_entry.id   AF-A0A0D0SMT9-F1
#
_cell.length_a   1.000
_cell.length_b   1.000
_cell.length_c   1.000
_cell.angle_alpha   90.00
_cell.angle_beta   90.00
_cell.angle_gamma   90.00
#
_symmetry.space_group_name_H-M   'P 1'
#
loop_
_entity.id
_entity.type
_entity.pdbx_description
1 polymer ?
#
loop_
_entity_poly.entity_id
_entity_poly.type
_entity_poly.pdbx_seq_one_letter_code
_entity_poly.pdbx_strand_id
1 'polypeptide(L)'
;MTKHKKGSLLSIIGLLVVLGVAAVIVFSMISDQIFFKSVNKQESVENLKVTLDKAAKKQIDNYTSQQVSSKDNKTWRDASSTEIKDAMDSNKFIDSDTQKYQFLELDRYQGIDKNRIKRMLFDNPTLLKHTDAFINAAKEKHVNEVYLISHALLETGSAKSELASGVEIDGKKYYNFFGVGALDEDPIKTGSEYAKKHGWDTPEKAISGGADFIHSHFLSNKDQNTLYSMRWNPKNPGEHQYATDIKWAESNASIMANFYKDMKTEGKYFKYFVYKDDEKHRK
;
A
#
# COMPACT_ATOMS: atom_id res chain seq x y z
N MET A 1 34.96 7.12 -64.36
CA MET A 1 34.03 7.61 -63.31
C MET A 1 33.01 6.53 -62.95
N THR A 2 32.69 6.44 -61.65
CA THR A 2 31.49 5.82 -61.05
C THR A 2 31.25 4.31 -61.18
N LYS A 3 31.97 3.49 -60.40
CA LYS A 3 31.51 2.12 -60.01
C LYS A 3 31.38 1.90 -58.49
N HIS A 4 31.71 2.88 -57.64
CA HIS A 4 31.75 2.73 -56.17
C HIS A 4 30.43 3.01 -55.41
N LYS A 5 29.35 3.47 -56.06
CA LYS A 5 28.16 3.99 -55.33
C LYS A 5 27.11 2.95 -54.94
N LYS A 6 26.99 1.79 -55.62
CA LYS A 6 25.89 0.83 -55.37
C LYS A 6 26.12 -0.06 -54.13
N GLY A 7 27.35 -0.49 -53.86
CA GLY A 7 27.69 -1.28 -52.66
C GLY A 7 27.53 -0.47 -51.37
N SER A 8 27.90 0.81 -51.41
CA SER A 8 27.76 1.75 -50.29
C SER A 8 26.30 2.04 -49.93
N LEU A 9 25.40 2.16 -50.92
CA LEU A 9 23.99 2.42 -50.67
C LEU A 9 23.29 1.21 -50.01
N LEU A 10 23.57 -0.02 -50.48
CA LEU A 10 23.03 -1.24 -49.88
C LEU A 10 23.55 -1.45 -48.45
N SER A 11 24.82 -1.15 -48.18
CA SER A 11 25.37 -1.19 -46.81
C SER A 11 24.76 -0.13 -45.90
N ILE A 12 24.46 1.07 -46.41
CA ILE A 12 23.79 2.13 -45.64
C ILE A 12 22.36 1.70 -45.30
N ILE A 13 21.61 1.15 -46.26
CA ILE A 13 20.25 0.64 -46.01
C ILE A 13 20.29 -0.49 -44.97
N GLY A 14 21.22 -1.45 -45.11
CA GLY A 14 21.42 -2.52 -44.14
C GLY A 14 21.72 -1.99 -42.72
N LEU A 15 22.63 -1.01 -42.61
CA LEU A 15 22.95 -0.38 -41.33
C LEU A 15 21.75 0.36 -40.72
N LEU A 16 20.96 1.07 -41.53
CA LEU A 16 19.75 1.76 -41.07
C LEU A 16 18.69 0.78 -40.55
N VAL A 17 18.55 -0.39 -41.19
CA VAL A 17 17.66 -1.45 -40.69
C VAL A 17 18.15 -1.97 -39.34
N VAL A 18 19.45 -2.27 -39.19
CA VAL A 18 20.02 -2.72 -37.91
C VAL A 18 19.84 -1.66 -36.82
N LEU A 19 20.12 -0.39 -37.13
CA LEU A 19 19.92 0.72 -36.19
C LEU A 19 18.44 0.90 -35.81
N GLY A 20 17.53 0.76 -36.77
CA GLY A 20 16.10 0.80 -36.52
C GLY A 20 15.64 -0.32 -35.58
N VAL A 21 16.11 -1.55 -35.81
CA VAL A 21 15.81 -2.70 -34.93
C VAL A 21 16.38 -2.48 -33.52
N ALA A 22 17.63 -2.03 -33.42
CA ALA A 22 18.26 -1.72 -32.14
C ALA A 22 17.50 -0.63 -31.37
N ALA A 23 17.06 0.43 -32.05
CA ALA A 23 16.26 1.49 -31.45
C ALA A 23 14.92 0.98 -30.91
N VAL A 24 14.24 0.10 -31.64
CA VAL A 24 12.98 -0.53 -31.19
C VAL A 24 13.21 -1.39 -29.94
N ILE A 25 14.29 -2.18 -29.91
CA ILE A 25 14.62 -3.02 -28.74
C ILE A 25 14.90 -2.15 -27.52
N VAL A 26 15.77 -1.14 -27.67
CA VAL A 26 16.10 -0.22 -26.56
C VAL A 26 14.85 0.52 -26.09
N PHE A 27 14.02 1.02 -27.01
CA PHE A 27 12.77 1.69 -26.67
C PHE A 27 11.80 0.75 -25.93
N SER A 28 11.67 -0.50 -26.39
CA SER A 28 10.86 -1.52 -25.73
C SER A 28 11.31 -1.76 -24.28
N MET A 29 12.62 -1.83 -24.04
CA MET A 29 13.19 -2.03 -22.70
C MET A 29 12.96 -0.87 -21.72
N ILE A 30 12.80 0.36 -22.20
CA ILE A 30 12.57 1.55 -21.35
C ILE A 30 11.11 2.02 -21.33
N SER A 31 10.28 1.49 -22.23
CA SER A 31 8.89 1.91 -22.41
C SER A 31 8.06 1.80 -21.13
N ASP A 32 8.36 0.81 -20.27
CA ASP A 32 7.70 0.56 -19.00
C ASP A 32 7.94 1.68 -17.96
N GLN A 33 9.06 2.41 -18.08
CA GLN A 33 9.42 3.56 -17.27
C GLN A 33 8.87 4.87 -17.82
N ILE A 34 8.46 4.90 -19.08
CA ILE A 34 7.94 6.10 -19.74
C ILE A 34 6.42 6.14 -19.63
N PHE A 35 5.77 5.07 -20.10
CA PHE A 35 4.33 5.02 -20.24
C PHE A 35 3.61 4.52 -18.99
N PHE A 36 2.44 5.11 -18.76
CA PHE A 36 1.52 4.65 -17.73
C PHE A 36 0.92 3.30 -18.14
N LYS A 37 0.98 2.32 -17.22
CA LYS A 37 0.36 1.01 -17.40
C LYS A 37 -1.01 1.02 -16.73
N SER A 38 -2.05 1.25 -17.53
CA SER A 38 -3.44 1.11 -17.09
C SER A 38 -3.77 -0.33 -16.71
N VAL A 39 -4.66 -0.49 -15.75
CA VAL A 39 -5.10 -1.79 -15.26
C VAL A 39 -6.61 -1.93 -15.47
N ASN A 40 -7.06 -3.12 -15.86
CA ASN A 40 -8.48 -3.42 -15.91
C ASN A 40 -9.03 -3.52 -14.48
N LYS A 41 -9.68 -2.45 -14.01
CA LYS A 41 -10.20 -2.32 -12.65
C LYS A 41 -11.33 -3.33 -12.41
N GLN A 42 -11.31 -3.90 -11.23
CA GLN A 42 -12.38 -4.74 -10.70
C GLN A 42 -12.93 -4.02 -9.47
N GLU A 43 -14.11 -3.44 -9.65
CA GLU A 43 -14.73 -2.56 -8.66
C GLU A 43 -16.00 -3.22 -8.16
N SER A 44 -16.21 -3.16 -6.85
CA SER A 44 -17.44 -3.56 -6.19
C SER A 44 -18.00 -2.38 -5.40
N VAL A 45 -19.32 -2.32 -5.28
CA VAL A 45 -20.03 -1.27 -4.54
C VAL A 45 -20.86 -1.93 -3.45
N GLU A 46 -20.58 -1.56 -2.20
CA GLU A 46 -21.37 -1.92 -1.03
C GLU A 46 -22.33 -0.76 -0.72
N ASN A 47 -23.61 -0.96 -1.05
CA ASN A 47 -24.67 -0.01 -0.74
C ASN A 47 -25.09 -0.12 0.72
N LEU A 48 -24.71 0.87 1.54
CA LEU A 48 -25.00 0.91 2.97
C LEU A 48 -26.46 1.28 3.23
N LYS A 49 -27.05 0.68 4.26
CA LYS A 49 -28.45 0.94 4.66
C LYS A 49 -28.61 2.18 5.53
N VAL A 50 -27.51 2.80 5.96
CA VAL A 50 -27.46 3.98 6.83
C VAL A 50 -27.06 5.21 6.02
N THR A 51 -27.51 6.38 6.46
CA THR A 51 -27.05 7.67 5.91
C THR A 51 -25.73 8.06 6.53
N LEU A 52 -24.96 8.92 5.85
CA LEU A 52 -23.71 9.48 6.37
C LEU A 52 -23.91 10.13 7.75
N ASP A 53 -24.97 10.92 7.91
CA ASP A 53 -25.30 11.56 9.20
C ASP A 53 -25.53 10.56 10.34
N LYS A 54 -26.24 9.47 10.06
CA LYS A 54 -26.51 8.43 11.06
C LYS A 54 -25.25 7.65 11.41
N ALA A 55 -24.38 7.40 10.44
CA ALA A 55 -23.09 6.74 10.66
C ALA A 55 -22.15 7.63 11.47
N ALA A 56 -22.02 8.92 11.10
CA ALA A 56 -21.20 9.89 11.83
C ALA A 56 -21.65 10.07 13.28
N LYS A 57 -22.97 10.07 13.54
CA LYS A 57 -23.48 10.12 14.92
C LYS A 57 -23.01 8.94 15.77
N LYS A 58 -23.08 7.71 15.23
CA LYS A 58 -22.59 6.52 15.94
C LYS A 58 -21.09 6.56 16.24
N GLN A 59 -20.32 7.31 15.47
CA GLN A 59 -18.88 7.44 15.62
C GLN A 59 -18.50 8.42 16.75
N ILE A 60 -19.35 9.40 16.99
CA ILE A 60 -19.24 10.34 18.12
C ILE A 60 -19.60 9.64 19.43
N ASP A 61 -20.64 8.80 19.40
CA ASP A 61 -21.16 8.09 20.59
C ASP A 61 -20.38 6.80 20.93
N ASN A 62 -19.19 6.61 20.34
CA ASN A 62 -18.38 5.39 20.49
C ASN A 62 -17.44 5.42 21.70
N TYR A 63 -16.96 4.23 22.13
CA TYR A 63 -16.08 4.01 23.27
C TYR A 63 -14.70 4.69 23.19
N THR A 64 -14.23 5.04 22.00
CA THR A 64 -12.92 5.67 21.79
C THR A 64 -13.10 7.10 21.26
N SER A 65 -12.52 8.09 21.96
CA SER A 65 -12.54 9.49 21.52
C SER A 65 -11.80 9.63 20.19
N GLN A 66 -12.53 10.00 19.12
CA GLN A 66 -11.96 10.24 17.80
C GLN A 66 -11.01 11.44 17.87
N GLN A 67 -9.77 11.28 17.42
CA GLN A 67 -8.73 12.28 17.57
C GLN A 67 -8.40 12.96 16.23
N VAL A 68 -7.86 14.17 16.32
CA VAL A 68 -7.20 14.86 15.21
C VAL A 68 -5.89 15.47 15.69
N SER A 69 -4.83 15.33 14.90
CA SER A 69 -3.53 15.90 15.21
C SER A 69 -3.45 17.39 14.84
N SER A 70 -2.59 18.12 15.52
CA SER A 70 -2.12 19.43 15.08
C SER A 70 -1.37 19.32 13.75
N LYS A 71 -1.23 20.44 13.03
CA LYS A 71 -0.53 20.48 11.72
C LYS A 71 0.92 19.96 11.77
N ASP A 72 1.55 20.02 12.94
CA ASP A 72 2.92 19.51 13.18
C ASP A 72 2.95 18.11 13.79
N ASN A 73 1.80 17.44 13.93
CA ASN A 73 1.62 16.11 14.53
C ASN A 73 2.17 15.98 15.97
N LYS A 74 2.24 17.08 16.72
CA LYS A 74 2.78 17.07 18.10
C LYS A 74 1.72 17.07 19.18
N THR A 75 0.51 17.51 18.89
CA THR A 75 -0.59 17.52 19.85
C THR A 75 -1.83 16.88 19.24
N TRP A 76 -2.59 16.19 20.08
CA TRP A 76 -3.83 15.53 19.71
C TRP A 76 -4.99 16.17 20.47
N ARG A 77 -6.14 16.26 19.82
CA ARG A 77 -7.39 16.69 20.46
C ARG A 77 -8.56 15.87 19.93
N ASP A 78 -9.66 15.90 20.66
CA ASP A 78 -10.93 15.36 20.19
C ASP A 78 -11.37 16.09 18.91
N ALA A 79 -11.83 15.28 17.95
CA ALA A 79 -12.41 15.74 16.70
C ALA A 79 -13.85 16.19 16.92
N SER A 80 -14.24 17.28 16.27
CA SER A 80 -15.64 17.73 16.26
C SER A 80 -16.52 16.80 15.41
N SER A 81 -17.83 16.85 15.64
CA SER A 81 -18.81 16.10 14.84
C SER A 81 -18.71 16.38 13.34
N THR A 82 -18.46 17.64 12.96
CA THR A 82 -18.26 18.05 11.57
C THR A 82 -16.98 17.47 11.00
N GLU A 83 -15.87 17.51 11.74
CA GLU A 83 -14.60 16.92 11.29
C GLU A 83 -14.70 15.41 11.09
N ILE A 84 -15.39 14.71 11.99
CA ILE A 84 -15.65 13.27 11.88
C ILE A 84 -16.50 12.97 10.63
N LYS A 85 -17.61 13.70 10.44
CA LYS A 85 -18.48 13.55 9.28
C LYS A 85 -17.73 13.79 7.97
N ASP A 86 -16.91 14.85 7.92
CA ASP A 86 -16.14 15.18 6.73
C ASP A 86 -15.05 14.13 6.43
N ALA A 87 -14.40 13.59 7.45
CA ALA A 87 -13.33 12.59 7.29
C ALA A 87 -13.86 11.20 6.87
N MET A 88 -15.15 10.91 7.08
CA MET A 88 -15.77 9.66 6.63
C MET A 88 -16.67 9.82 5.40
N ASP A 89 -16.78 11.01 4.81
CA ASP A 89 -17.65 11.24 3.65
C ASP A 89 -17.09 10.58 2.38
N SER A 90 -17.50 9.33 2.14
CA SER A 90 -16.97 8.52 1.03
C SER A 90 -17.28 9.10 -0.35
N ASN A 91 -18.35 9.88 -0.49
CA ASN A 91 -18.71 10.57 -1.74
C ASN A 91 -17.58 11.49 -2.22
N LYS A 92 -16.88 12.17 -1.30
CA LYS A 92 -15.73 13.04 -1.61
C LYS A 92 -14.49 12.26 -2.08
N PHE A 93 -14.39 10.98 -1.72
CA PHE A 93 -13.18 10.19 -1.89
C PHE A 93 -13.24 9.28 -3.13
N ILE A 94 -14.42 8.79 -3.51
CA ILE A 94 -14.60 7.82 -4.61
C ILE A 94 -13.99 8.33 -5.92
N ASP A 95 -14.24 9.60 -6.27
CA ASP A 95 -13.76 10.22 -7.50
C ASP A 95 -12.36 10.86 -7.38
N SER A 96 -11.76 10.84 -6.19
CA SER A 96 -10.45 11.42 -5.97
C SER A 96 -9.35 10.53 -6.53
N ASP A 97 -8.41 11.09 -7.29
CA ASP A 97 -7.26 10.33 -7.79
C ASP A 97 -6.35 9.76 -6.70
N THR A 98 -6.35 10.40 -5.52
CA THR A 98 -5.58 9.98 -4.36
C THR A 98 -6.48 9.22 -3.37
N GLN A 99 -7.60 9.80 -2.97
CA GLN A 99 -8.41 9.25 -1.88
C GLN A 99 -9.22 8.02 -2.29
N LYS A 100 -9.34 7.71 -3.59
CA LYS A 100 -9.91 6.41 -4.03
C LYS A 100 -9.13 5.21 -3.49
N TYR A 101 -7.85 5.38 -3.16
CA TYR A 101 -7.03 4.31 -2.55
C TYR A 101 -7.44 3.98 -1.12
N GLN A 102 -8.29 4.78 -0.47
CA GLN A 102 -8.94 4.34 0.76
C GLN A 102 -9.83 3.10 0.55
N PHE A 103 -10.27 2.86 -0.68
CA PHE A 103 -11.16 1.77 -1.07
C PHE A 103 -10.43 0.61 -1.77
N LEU A 104 -9.10 0.65 -1.88
CA LEU A 104 -8.33 -0.47 -2.43
C LEU A 104 -8.49 -1.68 -1.49
N GLU A 105 -8.81 -2.85 -2.07
CA GLU A 105 -8.88 -4.11 -1.33
C GLU A 105 -7.47 -4.56 -0.93
N LEU A 106 -7.13 -4.42 0.34
CA LEU A 106 -5.82 -4.70 0.92
C LEU A 106 -5.58 -6.20 1.13
N ASP A 107 -6.63 -7.02 1.08
CA ASP A 107 -6.57 -8.48 1.16
C ASP A 107 -6.36 -9.16 -0.21
N ARG A 108 -6.05 -8.38 -1.25
CA ARG A 108 -5.89 -8.90 -2.63
C ARG A 108 -4.54 -8.53 -3.23
N TYR A 109 -3.77 -9.57 -3.52
CA TYR A 109 -2.56 -9.48 -4.33
C TYR A 109 -2.89 -9.07 -5.78
N GLN A 110 -2.27 -8.01 -6.26
CA GLN A 110 -2.53 -7.42 -7.59
C GLN A 110 -1.72 -8.06 -8.71
N GLY A 111 -0.46 -8.42 -8.45
CA GLY A 111 0.46 -8.92 -9.48
C GLY A 111 1.15 -7.81 -10.25
N ILE A 112 1.57 -6.73 -9.56
CA ILE A 112 2.37 -5.67 -10.16
C ILE A 112 3.72 -6.23 -10.61
N ASP A 113 4.20 -5.73 -11.75
CA ASP A 113 5.50 -6.13 -12.29
C ASP A 113 6.62 -5.88 -11.26
N LYS A 114 7.43 -6.93 -11.03
CA LYS A 114 8.52 -6.90 -10.05
C LYS A 114 9.51 -5.76 -10.30
N ASN A 115 9.80 -5.42 -11.56
CA ASN A 115 10.75 -4.34 -11.86
C ASN A 115 10.17 -2.96 -11.52
N ARG A 116 8.84 -2.78 -11.62
CA ARG A 116 8.18 -1.56 -11.12
C ARG A 116 8.34 -1.42 -9.60
N ILE A 117 8.13 -2.50 -8.85
CA ILE A 117 8.31 -2.51 -7.39
C ILE A 117 9.77 -2.24 -7.02
N LYS A 118 10.73 -2.90 -7.69
CA LYS A 118 12.16 -2.68 -7.44
C LYS A 118 12.57 -1.22 -7.68
N ARG A 119 12.06 -0.58 -8.72
CA ARG A 119 12.35 0.84 -9.00
C ARG A 119 11.79 1.77 -7.92
N MET A 120 10.57 1.51 -7.46
CA MET A 120 9.98 2.24 -6.34
C MET A 120 10.84 2.12 -5.06
N LEU A 121 11.53 1.00 -4.88
CA LEU A 121 12.38 0.72 -3.72
C LEU A 121 13.85 1.09 -3.92
N PHE A 122 14.22 1.81 -4.98
CA PHE A 122 15.62 2.09 -5.32
C PHE A 122 16.41 2.73 -4.16
N ASP A 123 15.81 3.71 -3.47
CA ASP A 123 16.44 4.40 -2.32
C ASP A 123 16.35 3.63 -0.99
N ASN A 124 15.80 2.40 -1.01
CA ASN A 124 15.61 1.54 0.15
C ASN A 124 16.33 0.19 -0.06
N PRO A 125 17.67 0.13 0.09
CA PRO A 125 18.47 -1.04 -0.28
C PRO A 125 18.07 -2.32 0.48
N THR A 126 17.66 -2.21 1.74
CA THR A 126 17.18 -3.36 2.54
C THR A 126 15.92 -3.98 1.93
N LEU A 127 14.90 -3.18 1.65
CA LEU A 127 13.65 -3.68 1.05
C LEU A 127 13.85 -4.09 -0.42
N LEU A 128 14.71 -3.37 -1.15
CA LEU A 128 15.07 -3.72 -2.52
C LEU A 128 15.70 -5.12 -2.59
N LYS A 129 16.59 -5.45 -1.65
CA LYS A 129 17.22 -6.77 -1.55
C LYS A 129 16.18 -7.88 -1.31
N HIS A 130 15.15 -7.60 -0.52
CA HIS A 130 14.11 -8.57 -0.15
C HIS A 130 12.80 -8.42 -0.92
N THR A 131 12.79 -7.70 -2.06
CA THR A 131 11.57 -7.47 -2.86
C THR A 131 10.86 -8.77 -3.25
N ASP A 132 11.61 -9.84 -3.55
CA ASP A 132 11.04 -11.14 -3.86
C ASP A 132 10.30 -11.77 -2.69
N ALA A 133 10.84 -11.63 -1.47
CA ALA A 133 10.18 -12.10 -0.26
C ALA A 133 8.86 -11.35 -0.02
N PHE A 134 8.84 -10.02 -0.23
CA PHE A 134 7.62 -9.22 -0.13
C PHE A 134 6.56 -9.65 -1.15
N ILE A 135 6.94 -9.81 -2.41
CA ILE A 135 5.99 -10.21 -3.47
C ILE A 135 5.42 -11.61 -3.18
N ASN A 136 6.27 -12.56 -2.78
CA ASN A 136 5.84 -13.92 -2.46
C ASN A 136 4.93 -13.94 -1.23
N ALA A 137 5.32 -13.25 -0.15
CA ALA A 137 4.51 -13.15 1.06
C ALA A 137 3.16 -12.48 0.78
N ALA A 138 3.12 -11.36 0.05
CA ALA A 138 1.89 -10.69 -0.34
C ALA A 138 0.94 -11.64 -1.10
N LYS A 139 1.49 -12.40 -2.05
CA LYS A 139 0.72 -13.37 -2.82
C LYS A 139 0.20 -14.52 -1.96
N GLU A 140 1.05 -15.17 -1.17
CA GLU A 140 0.71 -16.33 -0.35
C GLU A 140 -0.22 -16.00 0.82
N LYS A 141 -0.07 -14.80 1.39
CA LYS A 141 -0.82 -14.35 2.56
C LYS A 141 -2.02 -13.49 2.21
N HIS A 142 -2.35 -13.37 0.93
CA HIS A 142 -3.48 -12.56 0.44
C HIS A 142 -3.44 -11.14 1.02
N VAL A 143 -2.34 -10.43 0.73
CA VAL A 143 -2.16 -9.02 1.07
C VAL A 143 -1.79 -8.28 -0.21
N ASN A 144 -2.31 -7.07 -0.38
CA ASN A 144 -1.90 -6.18 -1.46
C ASN A 144 -0.41 -5.85 -1.29
N GLU A 145 0.39 -6.11 -2.33
CA GLU A 145 1.84 -5.98 -2.27
C GLU A 145 2.30 -4.52 -2.06
N VAL A 146 1.54 -3.54 -2.55
CA VAL A 146 1.85 -2.12 -2.33
C VAL A 146 1.59 -1.77 -0.87
N TYR A 147 0.46 -2.19 -0.32
CA TYR A 147 0.15 -2.00 1.09
C TYR A 147 1.19 -2.64 2.01
N LEU A 148 1.55 -3.90 1.77
CA LEU A 148 2.53 -4.62 2.58
C LEU A 148 3.89 -3.90 2.61
N ILE A 149 4.36 -3.44 1.45
CA ILE A 149 5.62 -2.70 1.33
C ILE A 149 5.52 -1.31 1.96
N SER A 150 4.39 -0.61 1.77
CA SER A 150 4.13 0.70 2.38
C SER A 150 4.17 0.61 3.90
N HIS A 151 3.55 -0.43 4.46
CA HIS A 151 3.50 -0.64 5.89
C HIS A 151 4.90 -0.93 6.44
N ALA A 152 5.67 -1.82 5.79
CA ALA A 152 7.06 -2.05 6.17
C ALA A 152 7.89 -0.75 6.14
N LEU A 153 7.74 0.09 5.11
CA LEU A 153 8.46 1.37 5.01
C LEU A 153 8.17 2.32 6.18
N LEU A 154 6.89 2.43 6.58
CA LEU A 154 6.47 3.29 7.68
C LEU A 154 6.95 2.77 9.03
N GLU A 155 6.70 1.50 9.32
CA GLU A 155 7.01 0.89 10.63
C GLU A 155 8.50 0.80 10.92
N THR A 156 9.34 0.79 9.88
CA THR A 156 10.78 0.57 10.05
C THR A 156 11.65 1.76 9.65
N GLY A 157 11.03 2.92 9.41
CA GLY A 157 11.72 4.14 8.98
C GLY A 157 12.58 3.87 7.76
N SER A 158 11.98 3.36 6.68
CA SER A 158 12.69 2.95 5.46
C SER A 158 13.57 1.70 5.63
N ALA A 159 13.15 0.73 6.46
CA ALA A 159 13.91 -0.48 6.80
C ALA A 159 15.31 -0.19 7.36
N LYS A 160 15.46 0.96 8.03
CA LYS A 160 16.66 1.38 8.73
C LYS A 160 16.59 1.11 10.23
N SER A 161 15.41 0.73 10.74
CA SER A 161 15.26 0.32 12.13
C SER A 161 16.18 -0.85 12.48
N GLU A 162 16.62 -0.87 13.73
CA GLU A 162 17.42 -1.97 14.28
C GLU A 162 16.68 -3.32 14.18
N LEU A 163 15.36 -3.32 14.40
CA LEU A 163 14.49 -4.48 14.22
C LEU A 163 14.52 -5.07 12.80
N ALA A 164 14.45 -4.22 11.76
CA ALA A 164 14.50 -4.66 10.37
C ALA A 164 15.90 -5.13 9.96
N SER A 165 16.95 -4.52 10.52
CA SER A 165 18.34 -4.93 10.32
C SER A 165 18.68 -6.22 11.07
N GLY A 166 17.87 -6.55 12.07
CA GLY A 166 17.89 -7.74 12.90
C GLY A 166 18.68 -7.55 14.20
N VAL A 167 18.18 -8.15 15.28
CA VAL A 167 18.72 -8.08 16.64
C VAL A 167 19.31 -9.43 17.02
N GLU A 168 20.50 -9.44 17.62
CA GLU A 168 21.15 -10.67 18.09
C GLU A 168 20.65 -11.05 19.48
N ILE A 169 20.13 -12.27 19.62
CA ILE A 169 19.69 -12.85 20.89
C ILE A 169 20.26 -14.27 20.96
N ASP A 170 21.07 -14.55 21.98
CA ASP A 170 21.70 -15.86 22.22
C ASP A 170 22.49 -16.40 21.01
N GLY A 171 23.24 -15.52 20.33
CA GLY A 171 24.07 -15.89 19.17
C GLY A 171 23.29 -16.13 17.87
N LYS A 172 22.00 -15.78 17.83
CA LYS A 172 21.18 -15.84 16.61
C LYS A 172 20.51 -14.51 16.33
N LYS A 173 20.42 -14.15 15.05
CA LYS A 173 19.82 -12.90 14.61
C LYS A 173 18.34 -13.09 14.28
N TYR A 174 17.49 -12.18 14.74
CA TYR A 174 16.05 -12.19 14.50
C TYR A 174 15.60 -10.86 13.89
N TYR A 175 14.67 -10.92 12.94
CA TYR A 175 14.28 -9.77 12.11
C TYR A 175 12.80 -9.45 12.29
N ASN A 176 12.45 -8.18 12.20
CA ASN A 176 11.06 -7.72 12.24
C ASN A 176 10.86 -6.50 11.33
N PHE A 177 10.12 -6.69 10.23
CA PHE A 177 9.93 -5.68 9.18
C PHE A 177 8.66 -4.84 9.34
N PHE A 178 7.85 -5.11 10.35
CA PHE A 178 6.54 -4.47 10.52
C PHE A 178 6.28 -4.05 11.98
N GLY A 179 7.31 -4.00 12.82
CA GLY A 179 7.18 -3.62 14.23
C GLY A 179 6.27 -4.53 15.06
N VAL A 180 6.02 -5.78 14.61
CA VAL A 180 5.04 -6.65 15.29
C VAL A 180 5.52 -6.98 16.70
N GLY A 181 4.71 -6.64 17.71
CA GLY A 181 5.05 -6.87 19.11
C GLY A 181 6.08 -5.89 19.69
N ALA A 182 6.43 -4.82 18.98
CA ALA A 182 7.28 -3.74 19.49
C ALA A 182 6.43 -2.76 20.31
N LEU A 183 6.57 -2.79 21.64
CA LEU A 183 5.84 -1.94 22.57
C LEU A 183 6.62 -0.65 22.87
N ASP A 184 5.92 0.48 23.06
CA ASP A 184 6.51 1.82 23.20
C ASP A 184 7.60 1.94 24.29
N GLU A 185 7.48 1.17 25.38
CA GLU A 185 8.43 1.20 26.50
C GLU A 185 9.83 0.68 26.10
N ASP A 186 9.87 -0.38 25.28
CA ASP A 186 11.12 -0.98 24.80
C ASP A 186 10.88 -1.71 23.47
N PRO A 187 10.73 -0.96 22.36
CA PRO A 187 10.27 -1.51 21.09
C PRO A 187 11.28 -2.48 20.47
N ILE A 188 12.58 -2.26 20.68
CA ILE A 188 13.64 -3.13 20.14
C ILE A 188 13.63 -4.48 20.86
N LYS A 189 13.60 -4.49 22.19
CA LYS A 189 13.60 -5.74 22.96
C LYS A 189 12.32 -6.53 22.72
N THR A 190 11.16 -5.89 22.90
CA THR A 190 9.86 -6.58 22.79
C THR A 190 9.60 -7.08 21.35
N GLY A 191 9.93 -6.27 20.34
CA GLY A 191 9.79 -6.65 18.94
C GLY A 191 10.74 -7.78 18.50
N SER A 192 11.96 -7.84 19.06
CA SER A 192 12.93 -8.90 18.77
C SER A 192 12.64 -10.19 19.54
N GLU A 193 12.14 -10.11 20.77
CA GLU A 193 11.63 -11.26 21.53
C GLU A 193 10.40 -11.88 20.85
N TYR A 194 9.50 -11.06 20.30
CA TYR A 194 8.39 -11.53 19.47
C TYR A 194 8.90 -12.28 18.23
N ALA A 195 9.86 -11.69 17.50
CA ALA A 195 10.48 -12.31 16.34
C ALA A 195 11.15 -13.65 16.69
N LYS A 196 11.86 -13.72 17.83
CA LYS A 196 12.45 -14.95 18.36
C LYS A 196 11.41 -16.03 18.65
N LYS A 197 10.33 -15.67 19.33
CA LYS A 197 9.22 -16.59 19.66
C LYS A 197 8.58 -17.20 18.41
N HIS A 198 8.52 -16.44 17.31
CA HIS A 198 7.94 -16.88 16.04
C HIS A 198 8.98 -17.45 15.05
N GLY A 199 10.24 -17.59 15.47
CA GLY A 199 11.30 -18.19 14.65
C GLY A 199 11.67 -17.36 13.43
N TRP A 200 11.54 -16.03 13.50
CA TRP A 200 11.89 -15.09 12.42
C TRP A 200 13.41 -14.86 12.35
N ASP A 201 14.15 -15.94 12.17
CA ASP A 201 15.62 -15.99 12.15
C ASP A 201 16.24 -15.71 10.77
N THR A 202 15.41 -15.43 9.76
CA THR A 202 15.82 -14.89 8.46
C THR A 202 14.89 -13.76 8.04
N PRO A 203 15.35 -12.82 7.19
CA PRO A 203 14.48 -11.77 6.67
C PRO A 203 13.24 -12.30 5.96
N GLU A 204 13.37 -13.39 5.19
CA GLU A 204 12.26 -13.99 4.45
C GLU A 204 11.17 -14.52 5.39
N LYS A 205 11.55 -15.16 6.50
CA LYS A 205 10.61 -15.63 7.52
C LYS A 205 9.92 -14.47 8.23
N ALA A 206 10.66 -13.41 8.55
CA ALA A 206 10.10 -12.21 9.16
C ALA A 206 9.09 -11.51 8.23
N ILE A 207 9.41 -11.43 6.92
CA ILE A 207 8.51 -10.83 5.92
C ILE A 207 7.24 -11.68 5.75
N SER A 208 7.38 -13.00 5.60
CA SER A 208 6.24 -13.91 5.46
C SER A 208 5.38 -13.98 6.71
N GLY A 209 6.00 -14.08 7.90
CA GLY A 209 5.31 -14.12 9.18
C GLY A 209 4.63 -12.81 9.53
N GLY A 210 5.26 -11.67 9.24
CA GLY A 210 4.63 -10.36 9.41
C GLY A 210 3.46 -10.13 8.45
N ALA A 211 3.56 -10.57 7.20
CA ALA A 211 2.43 -10.53 6.27
C ALA A 211 1.25 -11.41 6.73
N ASP A 212 1.55 -12.59 7.30
CA ASP A 212 0.56 -13.49 7.90
C ASP A 212 -0.13 -12.86 9.10
N PHE A 213 0.64 -12.18 9.96
CA PHE A 213 0.11 -11.40 11.08
C PHE A 213 -0.81 -10.27 10.58
N ILE A 214 -0.36 -9.47 9.61
CA ILE A 214 -1.15 -8.37 9.03
C ILE A 214 -2.47 -8.91 8.47
N HIS A 215 -2.43 -10.00 7.70
CA HIS A 215 -3.64 -10.59 7.15
C HIS A 215 -4.59 -11.06 8.25
N SER A 216 -4.07 -11.88 9.18
CA SER A 216 -4.89 -12.50 10.23
C SER A 216 -5.50 -11.47 11.19
N HIS A 217 -4.72 -10.45 11.54
CA HIS A 217 -5.11 -9.47 12.55
C HIS A 217 -5.96 -8.33 11.97
N PHE A 218 -5.73 -7.94 10.72
CA PHE A 218 -6.35 -6.74 10.15
C PHE A 218 -7.24 -6.98 8.93
N LEU A 219 -6.98 -8.04 8.16
CA LEU A 219 -7.63 -8.28 6.87
C LEU A 219 -8.49 -9.55 6.84
N SER A 220 -8.60 -10.27 7.97
CA SER A 220 -9.39 -11.49 8.07
C SER A 220 -10.90 -11.23 7.98
N ASN A 221 -11.34 -10.02 8.34
CA ASN A 221 -12.71 -9.59 8.15
C ASN A 221 -12.92 -8.96 6.77
N LYS A 222 -13.70 -9.63 5.91
CA LYS A 222 -14.04 -9.14 4.55
C LYS A 222 -14.81 -7.82 4.54
N ASP A 223 -15.39 -7.43 5.68
CA ASP A 223 -16.08 -6.16 5.86
C ASP A 223 -15.13 -5.01 6.22
N GLN A 224 -13.85 -5.31 6.49
CA GLN A 224 -12.80 -4.35 6.88
C GLN A 224 -11.50 -4.60 6.10
N ASN A 225 -11.62 -4.84 4.80
CA ASN A 225 -10.47 -5.14 3.94
C ASN A 225 -9.96 -3.93 3.14
N THR A 226 -10.40 -2.71 3.47
CA THR A 226 -9.92 -1.46 2.87
C THR A 226 -9.53 -0.47 3.96
N LEU A 227 -8.65 0.50 3.69
CA LEU A 227 -8.30 1.53 4.70
C LEU A 227 -9.56 2.24 5.23
N TYR A 228 -10.51 2.57 4.35
CA TYR A 228 -11.78 3.19 4.73
C TYR A 228 -12.55 2.31 5.72
N SER A 229 -12.70 1.03 5.42
CA SER A 229 -13.51 0.12 6.24
C SER A 229 -12.81 -0.31 7.53
N MET A 230 -11.48 -0.40 7.54
CA MET A 230 -10.67 -0.55 8.76
C MET A 230 -10.85 0.66 9.70
N ARG A 231 -10.88 1.87 9.14
CA ARG A 231 -11.01 3.09 9.95
C ARG A 231 -12.42 3.33 10.44
N TRP A 232 -13.42 3.16 9.58
CA TRP A 232 -14.79 3.61 9.83
C TRP A 232 -15.79 2.49 10.08
N ASN A 233 -15.47 1.24 9.75
CA ASN A 233 -16.37 0.09 9.84
C ASN A 233 -17.80 0.42 9.38
N PRO A 234 -18.02 0.78 8.11
CA PRO A 234 -19.30 1.32 7.65
C PRO A 234 -20.50 0.36 7.81
N LYS A 235 -20.25 -0.95 7.96
CA LYS A 235 -21.28 -1.94 8.28
C LYS A 235 -21.72 -1.89 9.74
N ASN A 236 -20.78 -1.62 10.66
CA ASN A 236 -21.04 -1.41 12.08
C ASN A 236 -20.32 -0.14 12.58
N PRO A 237 -20.81 1.07 12.22
CA PRO A 237 -20.08 2.30 12.51
C PRO A 237 -19.81 2.50 14.00
N GLY A 238 -18.56 2.81 14.35
CA GLY A 238 -18.05 2.92 15.72
C GLY A 238 -17.36 1.65 16.21
N GLU A 239 -17.71 0.48 15.73
CA GLU A 239 -17.16 -0.76 16.28
C GLU A 239 -15.85 -1.17 15.60
N HIS A 240 -14.92 -1.78 16.36
CA HIS A 240 -13.69 -2.42 15.86
C HIS A 240 -12.89 -1.55 14.87
N GLN A 241 -12.46 -0.36 15.31
CA GLN A 241 -11.70 0.57 14.47
C GLN A 241 -10.19 0.37 14.65
N TYR A 242 -9.45 0.46 13.54
CA TYR A 242 -8.00 0.31 13.55
C TYR A 242 -7.27 1.46 14.25
N ALA A 243 -7.77 2.69 14.13
CA ALA A 243 -7.10 3.89 14.63
C ALA A 243 -8.11 4.92 15.16
N THR A 244 -7.66 5.76 16.09
CA THR A 244 -8.43 6.89 16.64
C THR A 244 -8.29 8.17 15.82
N ASP A 245 -7.18 8.35 15.10
CA ASP A 245 -6.95 9.50 14.22
C ASP A 245 -7.93 9.50 13.04
N ILE A 246 -8.76 10.53 12.91
CA ILE A 246 -9.71 10.67 11.79
C ILE A 246 -9.02 10.80 10.42
N LYS A 247 -7.74 11.20 10.38
CA LYS A 247 -6.94 11.34 9.16
C LYS A 247 -6.12 10.11 8.80
N TRP A 248 -6.21 9.03 9.58
CA TRP A 248 -5.44 7.82 9.35
C TRP A 248 -5.67 7.24 7.94
N ALA A 249 -6.93 7.08 7.51
CA ALA A 249 -7.22 6.48 6.21
C ALA A 249 -6.75 7.38 5.04
N GLU A 250 -6.98 8.70 5.16
CA GLU A 250 -6.56 9.68 4.16
C GLU A 250 -5.04 9.74 3.98
N SER A 251 -4.31 9.68 5.10
CA SER A 251 -2.85 9.72 5.12
C SER A 251 -2.26 8.46 4.47
N ASN A 252 -2.76 7.28 4.84
CA ASN A 252 -2.32 6.01 4.28
C ASN A 252 -2.69 5.89 2.78
N ALA A 253 -3.87 6.33 2.37
CA ALA A 253 -4.26 6.35 0.97
C ALA A 253 -3.36 7.27 0.13
N SER A 254 -2.93 8.40 0.69
CA SER A 254 -2.01 9.32 0.01
C SER A 254 -0.64 8.67 -0.24
N ILE A 255 -0.11 7.95 0.74
CA ILE A 255 1.14 7.20 0.62
C ILE A 255 1.01 6.13 -0.45
N MET A 256 -0.06 5.34 -0.42
CA MET A 256 -0.31 4.29 -1.42
C MET A 256 -0.46 4.88 -2.83
N ALA A 257 -1.24 5.96 -2.99
CA ALA A 257 -1.43 6.62 -4.27
C ALA A 257 -0.10 7.10 -4.87
N ASN A 258 0.80 7.66 -4.05
CA ASN A 258 2.13 8.07 -4.48
C ASN A 258 2.96 6.87 -4.96
N PHE A 259 2.92 5.74 -4.26
CA PHE A 259 3.61 4.53 -4.73
C PHE A 259 3.08 3.99 -6.06
N TYR A 260 1.76 3.96 -6.27
CA TYR A 260 1.20 3.60 -7.58
C TYR A 260 1.62 4.57 -8.68
N LYS A 261 1.64 5.87 -8.38
CA LYS A 261 2.09 6.93 -9.28
C LYS A 261 3.56 6.78 -9.66
N ASP A 262 4.45 6.54 -8.69
CA ASP A 262 5.88 6.34 -8.91
C ASP A 262 6.15 5.08 -9.75
N MET A 263 5.34 4.04 -9.55
CA MET A 263 5.35 2.84 -10.39
C MET A 263 4.69 3.02 -11.76
N LYS A 264 4.13 4.19 -12.06
CA LYS A 264 3.38 4.51 -13.30
C LYS A 264 2.30 3.47 -13.62
N THR A 265 1.52 3.09 -12.62
CA THR A 265 0.38 2.18 -12.75
C THR A 265 -0.71 2.56 -11.74
N GLU A 266 -1.76 1.77 -11.64
CA GLU A 266 -2.89 2.03 -10.74
C GLU A 266 -3.36 0.76 -10.02
N GLY A 267 -4.09 0.96 -8.93
CA GLY A 267 -4.77 -0.12 -8.22
C GLY A 267 -5.76 -0.87 -9.11
N LYS A 268 -5.99 -2.14 -8.79
CA LYS A 268 -6.91 -3.01 -9.54
C LYS A 268 -8.23 -3.28 -8.82
N TYR A 269 -8.15 -3.69 -7.57
CA TYR A 269 -9.30 -4.21 -6.82
C TYR A 269 -9.81 -3.14 -5.86
N PHE A 270 -11.03 -2.66 -6.07
CA PHE A 270 -11.64 -1.65 -5.22
C PHE A 270 -13.00 -2.12 -4.69
N LYS A 271 -13.27 -1.76 -3.43
CA LYS A 271 -14.55 -1.92 -2.77
C LYS A 271 -15.00 -0.58 -2.20
N TYR A 272 -15.95 0.04 -2.89
CA TYR A 272 -16.51 1.32 -2.50
C TYR A 272 -17.66 1.14 -1.52
N PHE A 273 -17.72 1.98 -0.50
CA PHE A 273 -18.81 1.99 0.49
C PHE A 273 -19.65 3.23 0.27
N VAL A 274 -20.90 3.05 -0.15
CA VAL A 274 -21.78 4.14 -0.57
C VAL A 274 -22.92 4.27 0.44
N TYR A 275 -23.02 5.43 1.10
CA TYR A 275 -24.09 5.69 2.06
C TYR A 275 -25.46 5.78 1.39
N LYS A 276 -26.52 5.54 2.17
CA LYS A 276 -27.91 5.52 1.67
C LYS A 276 -28.31 6.81 0.95
N ASP A 277 -27.77 7.94 1.40
CA ASP A 277 -28.01 9.31 0.94
C ASP A 277 -27.05 9.78 -0.17
N ASP A 278 -26.11 8.96 -0.63
CA ASP A 278 -25.29 9.26 -1.81
C ASP A 278 -25.99 8.79 -3.10
N GLU A 279 -26.83 9.65 -3.68
CA GLU A 279 -27.56 9.32 -4.91
C GLU A 279 -26.65 9.20 -6.14
N LYS A 280 -25.46 9.81 -6.11
CA LYS A 280 -24.56 9.87 -7.26
C LYS A 280 -23.87 8.53 -7.51
N HIS A 281 -23.44 7.86 -6.44
CA HIS A 281 -22.64 6.64 -6.54
C HIS A 281 -23.42 5.36 -6.25
N ARG A 282 -24.70 5.45 -5.85
CA ARG A 282 -25.57 4.28 -5.71
C ARG A 282 -25.81 3.65 -7.08
N LYS A 283 -25.35 2.41 -7.23
CA LYS A 283 -25.64 1.53 -8.38
C LYS A 283 -26.65 0.46 -7.97
#